data_AF-A0A940NSD0-F1
#
_entry.id   AF-A0A940NSD0-F1
#
_cell.length_a   1.000
_cell.length_b   1.000
_cell.length_c   1.000
_cell.angle_alpha   90.00
_cell.angle_beta   90.00
_cell.angle_gamma   90.00
#
_symmetry.space_group_name_H-M   'P 1'
#
loop_
_entity.id
_entity.type
_entity.pdbx_description
1 polymer ?
#
loop_
_entity_poly.entity_id
_entity_poly.type
_entity_poly.pdbx_seq_one_letter_code
_entity_poly.pdbx_strand_id
1 'polypeptide(L)'
;MLHKRPRLNTDYTGRCGNCHARIGEDAYCRYCGTKAGEGSFAPYEDRFQCVYGPPPVMRKHTCMACGYAWENSAMIDREKFCPQCGGEVTAEVTEEPFGRGRKPFGEE
;
A
#
# COMPACT_ATOMS: atom_id res chain seq x y z
N MET A 1 -8.45 -19.12 -6.15
CA MET A 1 -8.33 -17.65 -6.26
C MET A 1 -8.31 -17.08 -4.85
N LEU A 2 -7.13 -16.86 -4.27
CA LEU A 2 -6.99 -16.31 -2.92
C LEU A 2 -6.99 -14.78 -3.02
N HIS A 3 -8.12 -14.16 -2.68
CA HIS A 3 -8.16 -12.73 -2.40
C HIS A 3 -7.24 -12.47 -1.20
N LYS A 4 -6.03 -11.93 -1.44
CA LYS A 4 -5.13 -11.45 -0.39
C LYS A 4 -5.84 -10.29 0.31
N ARG A 5 -6.57 -10.59 1.40
CA ARG A 5 -7.15 -9.55 2.25
C ARG A 5 -5.99 -8.70 2.79
N PRO A 6 -6.06 -7.36 2.71
CA PRO A 6 -5.04 -6.51 3.32
C PRO A 6 -4.91 -6.90 4.81
N ARG A 7 -3.69 -6.87 5.34
CA ARG A 7 -3.48 -7.04 6.78
C ARG A 7 -4.03 -5.81 7.49
N LEU A 8 -5.28 -5.92 7.91
CA LEU A 8 -6.01 -4.93 8.66
C LEU A 8 -5.43 -4.88 10.08
N ASN A 9 -4.80 -3.76 10.45
CA ASN A 9 -4.19 -3.58 11.76
C ASN A 9 -5.22 -2.99 12.76
N THR A 10 -5.11 -3.42 14.01
CA THR A 10 -5.95 -2.97 15.13
C THR A 10 -5.17 -2.46 16.35
N ASP A 11 -3.89 -2.10 16.19
CA ASP A 11 -3.01 -1.56 17.23
C ASP A 11 -3.41 -0.12 17.66
N TYR A 12 -4.65 0.03 18.15
CA TYR A 12 -5.26 1.29 18.59
C TYR A 12 -5.13 1.52 20.11
N THR A 13 -4.25 0.80 20.80
CA THR A 13 -4.08 0.95 22.25
C THR A 13 -3.74 2.41 22.60
N GLY A 14 -4.61 3.03 23.41
CA GLY A 14 -4.47 4.43 23.80
C GLY A 14 -4.77 5.45 22.70
N ARG A 15 -5.62 5.13 21.70
CA ARG A 15 -6.10 6.10 20.70
C ARG A 15 -7.62 6.20 20.66
N CYS A 16 -8.11 7.38 20.30
CA CYS A 16 -9.53 7.65 20.11
C CYS A 16 -10.06 6.97 18.84
N GLY A 17 -11.16 6.22 18.94
CA GLY A 17 -11.78 5.53 17.80
C GLY A 17 -12.55 6.41 16.82
N ASN A 18 -12.52 7.73 17.00
CA ASN A 18 -13.15 8.68 16.09
C ASN A 18 -12.10 9.60 15.43
N CYS A 19 -11.25 10.25 16.22
CA CYS A 19 -10.25 11.21 15.70
C CYS A 19 -8.81 10.71 15.74
N HIS A 20 -8.57 9.49 16.23
CA HIS A 20 -7.25 8.83 16.28
C HIS A 20 -6.21 9.54 17.17
N ALA A 21 -6.60 10.59 17.89
CA ALA A 21 -5.76 11.28 18.86
C ALA A 21 -5.42 10.35 20.04
N ARG A 22 -4.25 10.56 20.64
CA ARG A 22 -3.81 9.78 21.81
C ARG A 22 -4.72 10.07 23.01
N ILE A 23 -5.38 9.03 23.52
CA ILE A 23 -6.10 9.05 24.78
C ILE A 23 -5.11 8.53 25.83
N GLY A 24 -4.83 9.34 26.84
CA GLY A 24 -4.01 8.93 27.98
C GLY A 24 -4.80 7.99 28.90
N GLU A 25 -4.84 8.30 30.19
CA GLU A 25 -5.66 7.57 31.18
C GLU A 25 -7.10 8.11 31.27
N ASP A 26 -7.48 9.05 30.40
CA ASP A 26 -8.78 9.71 30.43
C ASP A 26 -9.89 8.81 29.86
N ALA A 27 -11.08 8.88 30.46
CA ALA A 27 -12.26 8.14 29.99
C ALA A 27 -12.85 8.68 28.66
N TYR A 28 -12.47 9.89 28.25
CA TYR A 28 -12.97 10.56 27.04
C TYR A 28 -11.84 11.24 26.26
N CYS A 29 -11.99 11.32 24.93
CA CYS A 29 -11.06 12.05 24.08
C CYS A 29 -11.17 13.57 24.30
N ARG A 30 -10.04 14.22 24.60
CA ARG A 30 -9.97 15.68 24.81
C ARG A 30 -10.31 16.52 23.58
N TYR A 31 -10.21 15.94 22.38
CA TYR A 31 -10.39 16.68 21.13
C TYR A 31 -11.79 16.56 20.54
N CYS A 32 -12.43 15.39 20.66
CA CYS A 32 -13.73 15.13 20.04
C CYS A 32 -14.81 14.62 21.01
N GLY A 33 -14.47 14.41 22.29
CA GLY A 33 -15.42 13.95 23.31
C GLY A 33 -15.83 12.48 23.22
N THR A 34 -15.35 11.72 22.23
CA THR A 34 -15.66 10.28 22.11
C THR A 34 -15.10 9.51 23.30
N LYS A 35 -15.92 8.61 23.88
CA LYS A 35 -15.54 7.77 25.02
C LYS A 35 -14.43 6.79 24.65
N ALA A 36 -13.51 6.54 25.57
CA ALA A 36 -12.45 5.56 25.38
C ALA A 36 -13.06 4.16 25.13
N GLY A 37 -12.61 3.49 24.06
CA GLY A 37 -13.16 2.21 23.62
C GLY A 37 -14.43 2.31 22.77
N GLU A 38 -14.98 3.51 22.56
CA GLU A 38 -16.11 3.77 21.67
C GLU A 38 -15.62 4.48 20.40
N GLY A 39 -16.14 4.09 19.24
CA GLY A 39 -15.73 4.61 17.94
C GLY A 39 -15.71 3.53 16.87
N SER A 40 -16.18 3.87 15.69
CA SER A 40 -16.16 2.99 14.52
C SER A 40 -14.75 2.91 13.97
N PHE A 41 -13.94 2.03 14.56
CA PHE A 41 -12.62 1.68 14.03
C PHE A 41 -12.80 0.94 12.71
N ALA A 42 -12.78 1.67 11.60
CA ALA A 42 -12.52 1.05 10.32
C ALA A 42 -11.06 0.59 10.34
N PRO A 43 -10.77 -0.71 10.19
CA PRO A 43 -9.40 -1.15 10.13
C PRO A 43 -8.66 -0.44 9.00
N TYR A 44 -7.49 0.12 9.29
CA TYR A 44 -6.67 0.76 8.27
C TYR A 44 -5.71 -0.25 7.65
N GLU A 45 -5.36 0.00 6.39
CA GLU A 45 -4.32 -0.75 5.70
C GLU A 45 -2.96 -0.21 6.14
N ASP A 46 -2.11 -1.08 6.70
CA ASP A 46 -0.69 -0.80 6.84
C ASP A 46 -0.07 -0.74 5.45
N ARG A 47 -0.02 0.47 4.88
CA ARG A 47 0.66 0.71 3.61
C ARG A 47 2.17 0.71 3.86
N PHE A 48 2.91 -0.03 3.04
CA PHE A 48 4.36 0.06 3.02
C PHE A 48 4.77 1.49 2.65
N GLN A 49 5.23 2.26 3.64
CA GLN A 49 5.84 3.57 3.43
C GLN A 49 7.35 3.40 3.55
N CYS A 50 8.06 3.62 2.44
CA CYS A 50 9.51 3.71 2.48
C CYS A 50 9.88 5.11 2.99
N VAL A 51 10.65 5.18 4.08
CA VAL A 51 11.17 6.45 4.63
C VAL A 51 12.08 7.17 3.62
N TYR A 52 12.78 6.39 2.79
CA TYR A 52 13.65 6.89 1.71
C TYR A 52 13.38 6.12 0.42
N GLY A 53 13.08 6.85 -0.66
CA GLY A 53 12.91 6.30 -2.01
C GLY A 53 11.48 5.86 -2.37
N PRO A 54 11.24 5.56 -3.66
CA PRO A 54 9.96 5.05 -4.11
C PRO A 54 9.73 3.63 -3.54
N PRO A 55 8.47 3.30 -3.18
CA PRO A 55 8.14 1.96 -2.72
C PRO A 55 8.45 0.92 -3.81
N PRO A 56 8.73 -0.34 -3.44
CA PRO A 56 8.87 -1.41 -4.41
C PRO A 56 7.61 -1.52 -5.26
N VAL A 57 7.79 -1.65 -6.57
CA VAL A 57 6.72 -1.76 -7.55
C VAL A 57 6.67 -3.18 -8.08
N MET A 58 5.48 -3.78 -8.07
CA MET A 58 5.24 -5.05 -8.73
C MET A 58 5.23 -4.84 -10.25
N ARG A 59 6.10 -5.58 -10.93
CA ARG A 59 6.20 -5.59 -12.40
C ARG A 59 6.02 -7.01 -12.89
N LYS A 60 5.24 -7.14 -13.96
CA LYS A 60 5.12 -8.37 -14.73
C LYS A 60 5.92 -8.23 -16.00
N HIS A 61 6.88 -9.12 -16.17
CA HIS A 61 7.75 -9.21 -17.32
C HIS A 61 7.24 -10.30 -18.26
N THR A 62 7.23 -10.02 -19.56
CA THR A 62 6.91 -11.00 -20.59
C THR A 62 7.98 -10.99 -21.66
N CYS A 63 8.56 -12.15 -21.96
CA CYS A 63 9.54 -12.27 -23.03
C CYS A 63 8.85 -12.28 -24.40
N MET A 64 9.32 -11.42 -25.31
CA MET A 64 8.80 -11.33 -26.66
C MET A 64 9.24 -12.48 -27.57
N ALA A 65 10.33 -13.18 -27.23
CA ALA A 65 10.88 -14.26 -28.05
C ALA A 65 10.31 -15.64 -27.70
N CYS A 66 10.18 -15.97 -26.40
CA CYS A 66 9.72 -17.29 -25.95
C CYS A 66 8.37 -17.28 -25.22
N GLY A 67 7.80 -16.11 -24.95
CA GLY A 67 6.51 -15.98 -24.24
C GLY A 67 6.58 -16.27 -22.74
N TYR A 68 7.77 -16.55 -22.18
CA TYR A 68 7.93 -16.77 -20.74
C TYR A 68 7.58 -15.49 -19.98
N ALA A 69 6.74 -15.61 -18.95
CA ALA A 69 6.31 -14.51 -18.11
C ALA A 69 6.70 -14.73 -16.65
N TRP A 70 7.14 -13.68 -15.97
CA TRP A 70 7.53 -13.73 -14.57
C TRP A 70 7.24 -12.39 -13.88
N GLU A 71 7.27 -12.38 -12.55
CA GLU A 71 6.95 -11.22 -11.73
C GLU A 71 8.13 -10.85 -10.83
N ASN A 72 8.38 -9.54 -10.68
CA ASN A 72 9.40 -9.02 -9.78
C ASN A 72 8.83 -7.86 -8.93
N SER A 73 9.22 -7.83 -7.66
CA SER A 73 8.94 -6.78 -6.69
C SER A 73 10.23 -6.06 -6.32
N ALA A 74 10.61 -5.04 -7.07
CA ALA A 74 11.84 -4.28 -6.85
C ALA A 74 11.62 -2.77 -6.92
N MET A 75 12.43 -2.01 -6.18
CA MET A 75 12.46 -0.55 -6.29
C MET A 75 12.93 -0.10 -7.69
N ILE A 76 13.97 -0.76 -8.22
CA ILE A 76 14.53 -0.50 -9.55
C ILE A 76 14.37 -1.74 -10.39
N ASP A 77 13.83 -1.56 -11.60
CA ASP A 77 13.76 -2.62 -12.59
C ASP A 77 15.14 -2.85 -13.24
N ARG A 78 15.66 -4.07 -13.11
CA ARG A 78 16.93 -4.49 -13.70
C ARG A 78 16.75 -5.58 -14.76
N GLU A 79 15.53 -6.05 -14.98
CA GLU A 79 15.25 -7.25 -15.78
C GLU A 79 14.95 -6.90 -17.23
N LYS A 80 16.02 -6.50 -17.95
CA LYS A 80 15.95 -6.13 -19.37
C LYS A 80 15.92 -7.33 -20.33
N PHE A 81 16.31 -8.52 -19.85
CA PHE A 81 16.49 -9.72 -20.69
C PHE A 81 15.80 -10.93 -20.08
N CYS A 82 15.32 -11.83 -20.94
CA CYS A 82 14.64 -13.04 -20.49
C CYS A 82 15.63 -14.02 -19.83
N PRO A 83 15.35 -14.53 -18.63
CA PRO A 83 16.23 -15.49 -17.95
C PRO A 83 16.29 -16.86 -18.63
N GLN A 84 15.35 -17.17 -19.54
CA GLN A 84 15.29 -18.45 -20.25
C GLN A 84 16.06 -18.41 -21.58
N CYS A 85 15.90 -17.34 -22.37
CA CYS A 85 16.41 -17.30 -23.74
C CYS A 85 17.28 -16.07 -24.06
N GLY A 86 17.43 -15.13 -23.13
CA GLY A 86 18.17 -13.88 -23.35
C GLY A 86 17.48 -12.87 -24.27
N GLY A 87 16.27 -13.16 -24.75
CA GLY A 87 15.49 -12.26 -25.61
C GLY A 87 14.98 -11.01 -24.89
N GLU A 88 14.57 -10.02 -25.68
CA GLU A 88 13.99 -8.76 -25.17
C GLU A 88 12.68 -9.00 -24.41
N VAL A 89 12.42 -8.11 -23.45
CA VAL A 89 11.36 -8.23 -22.45
C VAL A 89 10.54 -6.96 -22.43
N THR A 90 9.22 -7.11 -22.35
CA THR A 90 8.30 -6.02 -22.01
C THR A 90 7.92 -6.11 -20.55
N ALA A 91 7.89 -4.97 -19.86
CA ALA A 91 7.51 -4.88 -18.45
C ALA A 91 6.22 -4.06 -18.33
N GLU A 92 5.20 -4.66 -17.74
CA GLU A 92 3.96 -3.99 -17.36
C GLU A 92 3.94 -3.81 -15.86
N VAL A 93 3.69 -2.58 -15.40
CA VAL A 93 3.49 -2.29 -13.98
C VAL A 93 2.11 -2.78 -13.60
N THR A 94 2.04 -3.83 -12.78
CA THR A 94 0.77 -4.42 -12.34
C THR A 94 0.16 -3.67 -11.16
N GLU A 95 0.97 -2.91 -10.43
CA GLU A 95 0.52 -2.05 -9.34
C GLU A 95 1.22 -0.68 -9.45
N GLU A 96 0.47 0.40 -9.63
CA GLU A 96 1.05 1.75 -9.64
C GLU A 96 1.78 2.02 -8.31
N PRO A 97 2.87 2.82 -8.30
CA PRO A 97 3.40 3.34 -7.04
C PRO A 97 2.28 4.09 -6.35
N PHE A 98 1.77 3.54 -5.24
CA PHE A 98 0.62 4.06 -4.51
C PHE A 98 0.96 5.42 -3.89
N GLY A 99 0.81 6.48 -4.70
CA GLY A 99 1.26 7.84 -4.35
C GLY A 99 0.78 8.98 -5.25
N ARG A 100 0.00 8.72 -6.30
CA ARG A 100 -0.83 9.78 -6.92
C ARG A 100 -2.28 9.51 -6.61
N GLY A 101 -2.69 9.92 -5.41
CA GLY A 101 -4.10 10.18 -5.17
C GLY A 101 -4.62 11.06 -6.30
N ARG A 102 -5.76 10.69 -6.87
CA ARG A 102 -6.61 11.61 -7.62
C ARG A 102 -6.61 12.95 -6.86
N LYS A 103 -6.16 14.04 -7.49
CA LYS A 103 -6.69 15.34 -7.09
C LYS A 103 -8.21 15.23 -7.26
N PRO A 104 -9.05 15.50 -6.25
CA PRO A 104 -10.41 15.91 -6.57
C PRO A 104 -10.28 17.13 -7.49
N PHE A 105 -10.86 17.00 -8.67
CA PHE A 105 -10.99 18.04 -9.67
C PHE A 105 -12.08 19.02 -9.17
N GLY A 106 -11.81 20.33 -9.27
CA GLY A 106 -12.70 21.45 -8.86
C GLY A 106 -12.31 22.01 -7.49
N GLU A 107 -11.75 23.22 -7.32
CA GLU A 107 -11.94 24.48 -8.05
C GLU A 107 -13.43 24.78 -8.28
N GLU A 108 -14.04 25.43 -7.28
CA GLU A 108 -14.70 26.75 -7.41
C GLU A 108 -14.64 27.47 -6.04
#